data_AF-A0A2M8C1G0-F1
#
_entry.id   AF-A0A2M8C1G0-F1
#
_cell.length_a   1.000
_cell.length_b   1.000
_cell.length_c   1.000
_cell.angle_alpha   90.00
_cell.angle_beta   90.00
_cell.angle_gamma   90.00
#
_symmetry.space_group_name_H-M   'P 1'
#
loop_
_entity.id
_entity.type
_entity.pdbx_description
1 polymer ?
#
loop_
_entity_poly.entity_id
_entity_poly.type
_entity_poly.pdbx_seq_one_letter_code
_entity_poly.pdbx_strand_id
1 'polypeptide(L)'
;MAVIVRRKNNEPLSSFLYRATKRIQKSGVLLQARKNRFYKGNTSKDKRWRTAMQRLEMEQEIHKFLKQGYALNEAVVRARKMMKGITKK
;
A
#
# COMPACT_ATOMS: atom_id res chain seq x y z
N MET A 1 0.47 -17.14 -10.81
CA MET A 1 -0.12 -16.43 -11.97
C MET A 1 1.01 -15.96 -12.87
N ALA A 2 1.17 -16.53 -14.06
CA ALA A 2 2.19 -16.07 -15.00
C ALA A 2 1.66 -14.86 -15.79
N VAL A 3 2.41 -13.75 -15.81
CA VAL A 3 2.07 -12.58 -16.63
C VAL A 3 2.74 -12.74 -17.99
N ILE A 4 1.95 -13.06 -19.01
CA ILE A 4 2.45 -13.24 -20.37
C ILE A 4 2.15 -11.99 -21.19
N VAL A 5 3.18 -11.41 -21.81
CA VAL A 5 3.06 -10.25 -22.70
C VAL A 5 3.81 -10.55 -23.99
N ARG A 6 3.09 -10.57 -25.10
CA ARG A 6 3.67 -10.73 -26.44
C ARG A 6 3.72 -9.37 -27.15
N ARG A 7 4.76 -9.18 -27.96
CA ARG A 7 4.91 -8.00 -28.83
C ARG A 7 3.91 -8.11 -29.98
N LYS A 8 3.27 -6.99 -30.32
CA LYS A 8 2.37 -6.93 -31.48
C LYS A 8 3.17 -6.68 -32.76
N ASN A 9 2.62 -7.07 -33.91
CA ASN A 9 3.24 -6.78 -35.21
C ASN A 9 3.35 -5.25 -35.40
N ASN A 10 4.49 -4.79 -35.93
CA ASN A 10 4.84 -3.38 -36.14
C ASN A 10 4.81 -2.49 -34.89
N GLU A 11 4.88 -3.07 -33.69
CA GLU A 11 4.97 -2.30 -32.46
C GLU A 11 6.41 -1.81 -32.20
N PRO A 12 6.62 -0.51 -31.91
CA PRO A 12 7.92 -0.02 -31.46
C PRO A 12 8.28 -0.59 -30.09
N LEU A 13 9.56 -0.91 -29.90
CA LEU A 13 10.04 -1.59 -28.69
C LEU A 13 9.70 -0.84 -27.40
N SER A 14 9.78 0.50 -27.42
CA SER A 14 9.45 1.35 -26.27
C SER A 14 7.99 1.19 -25.81
N SER A 15 7.04 1.13 -26.74
CA SER A 15 5.62 0.92 -26.45
C SER A 15 5.35 -0.46 -25.86
N PHE A 16 6.02 -1.49 -26.40
CA PHE A 16 5.97 -2.85 -25.86
C PHE A 16 6.45 -2.90 -24.40
N LEU A 17 7.63 -2.32 -24.12
CA LEU A 17 8.22 -2.29 -22.78
C LEU A 17 7.32 -1.54 -21.78
N TYR A 18 6.72 -0.42 -22.19
CA TYR A 18 5.79 0.31 -21.34
C TYR A 18 4.59 -0.55 -20.96
N ARG A 19 3.93 -1.21 -21.93
CA ARG A 19 2.79 -2.09 -21.66
C ARG A 19 3.18 -3.27 -20.79
N ALA A 20 4.31 -3.91 -21.08
CA ALA A 20 4.81 -5.04 -20.31
C ALA A 20 5.01 -4.64 -18.84
N THR A 21 5.71 -3.54 -18.60
CA THR A 21 5.94 -2.98 -17.26
C THR A 21 4.62 -2.66 -16.55
N LYS A 22 3.68 -1.97 -17.22
CA LYS A 22 2.36 -1.66 -16.65
C LYS A 22 1.56 -2.90 -16.30
N ARG A 23 1.61 -3.95 -17.13
CA ARG A 23 0.90 -5.21 -16.85
C ARG A 23 1.52 -5.96 -15.66
N ILE A 24 2.84 -5.96 -15.54
CA ILE A 24 3.57 -6.53 -14.39
C ILE A 24 3.27 -5.76 -13.10
N GLN A 25 3.15 -4.44 -13.17
CA GLN A 25 2.78 -3.62 -12.01
C GLN A 25 1.33 -3.88 -11.58
N LYS A 26 0.40 -3.87 -12.54
CA LYS A 26 -1.04 -4.12 -12.26
C LYS A 26 -1.31 -5.54 -11.76
N SER A 27 -0.54 -6.53 -12.19
CA SER A 27 -0.73 -7.91 -11.74
C SER A 27 -0.36 -8.13 -10.27
N GLY A 28 0.36 -7.20 -9.64
CA GLY A 28 0.76 -7.30 -8.23
C GLY A 28 1.83 -8.37 -7.95
N VAL A 29 2.35 -9.06 -8.98
CA VAL A 29 3.36 -10.13 -8.83
C VAL A 29 4.60 -9.63 -8.09
N LEU A 30 5.03 -8.39 -8.35
CA LEU A 30 6.17 -7.79 -7.64
C LEU A 30 5.89 -7.58 -6.14
N LEU A 31 4.67 -7.18 -5.78
CA LEU A 31 4.28 -7.01 -4.37
C LEU A 31 4.22 -8.36 -3.65
N GLN A 32 3.68 -9.39 -4.31
CA GLN A 32 3.63 -10.73 -3.77
C GLN A 32 5.04 -11.32 -3.60
N ALA A 33 5.91 -11.20 -4.61
CA ALA A 33 7.29 -11.63 -4.54
C ALA A 33 8.06 -10.93 -3.40
N ARG A 34 7.87 -9.61 -3.24
CA ARG A 34 8.45 -8.86 -2.12
C ARG A 34 7.91 -9.33 -0.76
N LYS A 35 6.60 -9.61 -0.66
CA LYS A 35 5.96 -10.07 0.58
C LYS A 35 6.47 -11.44 1.00
N ASN A 36 6.71 -12.32 0.03
CA ASN A 36 7.09 -13.73 0.19
C ASN A 36 8.60 -13.98 0.11
N ARG A 37 9.42 -12.93 -0.10
CA ARG A 37 10.89 -13.04 -0.18
C ARG A 37 11.50 -13.75 1.03
N PHE A 38 10.92 -13.55 2.21
CA PHE A 38 11.37 -14.15 3.47
C PHE A 38 10.25 -14.98 4.08
N TYR A 39 10.63 -16.10 4.71
CA TYR A 39 9.71 -16.88 5.51
C TYR A 39 9.14 -16.03 6.65
N LYS A 40 7.82 -16.11 6.85
CA LYS A 40 7.11 -15.46 7.94
C LYS A 40 6.38 -16.55 8.71
N GLY A 41 6.78 -16.78 9.96
CA GLY A 41 6.04 -17.65 10.87
C GLY A 41 4.65 -17.09 11.20
N ASN A 42 3.83 -17.92 11.85
CA ASN A 42 2.50 -17.51 12.28
C ASN A 42 2.56 -16.33 13.24
N THR A 43 1.76 -15.29 13.00
CA THR A 43 1.67 -14.13 13.89
C THR A 43 0.93 -14.50 15.18
N SER A 44 1.54 -14.22 16.33
CA SER A 44 0.88 -14.33 17.64
C SER A 44 -0.45 -13.55 17.69
N LYS A 45 -1.37 -14.00 18.54
CA LYS A 45 -2.66 -13.35 18.80
C LYS A 45 -2.48 -11.87 19.15
N ASP A 46 -1.53 -11.56 20.02
CA ASP A 46 -1.28 -10.18 20.48
C ASP A 46 -0.78 -9.26 19.37
N LYS A 47 0.08 -9.79 18.49
CA LYS A 47 0.59 -9.03 17.34
C LYS A 47 -0.53 -8.73 16.35
N ARG A 48 -1.45 -9.67 16.14
CA ARG A 48 -2.64 -9.47 15.31
C ARG A 48 -3.57 -8.42 15.93
N TRP A 49 -3.85 -8.55 17.22
CA TRP A 49 -4.68 -7.60 17.96
C TRP A 49 -4.11 -6.18 17.92
N ARG A 50 -2.82 -6.01 18.24
CA ARG A 50 -2.15 -4.69 18.20
C ARG A 50 -2.21 -4.06 16.81
N THR A 51 -2.01 -4.86 15.76
CA THR A 51 -2.10 -4.36 14.37
C THR A 51 -3.53 -3.92 14.03
N ALA A 52 -4.55 -4.64 14.51
CA ALA A 52 -5.94 -4.27 14.30
C ALA A 52 -6.32 -2.98 15.06
N MET A 53 -5.90 -2.87 16.33
CA MET A 53 -6.13 -1.66 17.13
C MET A 53 -5.47 -0.43 16.51
N GLN A 54 -4.22 -0.53 16.05
CA GLN A 54 -3.53 0.58 15.38
C GLN A 54 -4.27 1.05 14.12
N ARG A 55 -4.93 0.15 13.38
CA ARG A 55 -5.73 0.54 12.20
C ARG A 55 -6.98 1.31 12.60
N LEU A 56 -7.69 0.82 13.63
CA LEU A 56 -8.88 1.48 14.15
C LEU A 56 -8.56 2.88 14.71
N GLU A 57 -7.49 3.00 15.50
CA GLU A 57 -7.02 4.29 16.02
C GLU A 57 -6.68 5.25 14.87
N MET A 58 -5.98 4.77 13.85
CA MET A 58 -5.63 5.59 12.69
C MET A 58 -6.86 6.06 11.91
N GLU A 59 -7.85 5.19 11.70
CA GLU A 59 -9.13 5.55 11.05
C GLU A 59 -9.88 6.61 11.86
N GLN A 60 -9.93 6.46 13.19
CA GLN A 60 -10.54 7.44 14.07
C GLN A 60 -9.86 8.81 13.96
N GLU A 61 -8.52 8.86 13.97
CA GLU A 61 -7.78 10.12 13.82
C GLU A 61 -7.98 10.76 12.43
N ILE A 62 -7.98 9.96 11.36
CA ILE A 62 -8.30 10.46 10.01
C ILE A 62 -9.70 11.09 10.00
N HIS A 63 -10.69 10.41 10.59
CA HIS A 63 -12.06 10.94 10.67
C HIS A 63 -12.15 12.24 11.48
N LYS A 64 -11.38 12.39 12.56
CA LYS A 64 -11.32 13.64 13.32
C LYS A 64 -10.82 14.79 12.46
N PHE A 65 -9.73 14.61 11.72
CA PHE A 65 -9.21 15.65 10.83
C PHE A 65 -10.14 15.95 9.65
N LEU A 66 -10.80 14.94 9.08
CA LEU A 66 -11.82 15.17 8.06
C LEU A 66 -12.98 16.01 8.61
N LYS A 67 -13.45 15.73 9.84
CA LYS A 67 -14.49 16.54 10.52
C LYS A 67 -14.05 17.98 10.79
N GLN A 68 -12.75 18.22 10.95
CA GLN A 68 -12.17 19.57 11.12
C GLN A 68 -12.04 20.33 9.79
N GLY A 69 -12.39 19.72 8.65
CA GLY A 69 -12.35 20.37 7.34
C GLY A 69 -11.05 20.17 6.56
N TYR A 70 -10.14 19.31 7.02
CA TYR A 70 -8.92 18.99 6.26
C TYR A 70 -9.24 18.11 5.04
N ALA A 71 -8.50 18.32 3.95
CA ALA A 71 -8.54 17.42 2.79
C ALA A 71 -8.00 16.03 3.17
N LEU A 72 -8.49 14.98 2.51
CA LEU A 72 -8.15 13.58 2.83
C LEU A 72 -6.64 13.32 2.90
N ASN A 73 -5.89 13.83 1.93
CA ASN A 73 -4.43 13.65 1.87
C ASN A 73 -3.74 14.27 3.09
N GLU A 74 -4.19 15.45 3.50
CA GLU A 74 -3.65 16.17 4.65
C GLU A 74 -4.05 15.51 5.97
N ALA A 75 -5.31 15.07 6.09
CA ALA A 75 -5.82 14.33 7.23
C ALA A 75 -5.01 13.05 7.48
N VAL A 76 -4.69 12.29 6.42
CA VAL A 76 -3.85 11.08 6.51
C VAL A 76 -2.44 11.42 6.98
N VAL A 77 -1.82 12.49 6.47
CA VAL A 77 -0.46 12.89 6.88
C VAL A 77 -0.45 13.33 8.35
N ARG A 78 -1.44 14.11 8.78
CA ARG A 78 -1.58 14.59 10.16
C ARG A 78 -1.83 13.44 11.14
N ALA A 79 -2.77 12.54 10.82
CA ALA A 79 -3.02 11.33 11.60
C ALA A 79 -1.76 10.46 11.75
N ARG A 80 -0.97 10.29 10.68
CA ARG A 80 0.31 9.57 10.75
C ARG A 80 1.34 10.24 11.66
N LYS A 81 1.41 11.58 11.67
CA LYS A 81 2.33 12.33 12.54
C LYS A 81 1.92 12.20 14.02
N MET A 82 0.62 12.25 14.31
CA MET A 82 0.06 11.99 15.64
C MET A 82 0.39 10.58 16.13
N MET A 83 0.12 9.56 15.31
CA MET A 83 0.40 8.15 15.66
C MET A 83 1.90 7.85 15.86
N LYS A 84 2.79 8.62 15.21
CA LYS A 84 4.25 8.53 15.40
C LYS A 84 4.77 9.32 16.60
N GLY A 85 3.91 10.04 17.33
CA GLY A 85 4.29 10.89 18.46
C GLY A 85 5.09 12.14 18.09
N ILE A 86 5.10 12.54 16.82
CA ILE A 86 5.83 13.72 16.32
C ILE A 86 5.11 15.01 16.71
N THR A 87 3.79 14.95 16.78
CA THR A 87 2.92 16.01 17.28
C THR A 87 2.30 15.55 18.59
N LYS A 88 2.47 16.34 19.65
CA LYS A 88 1.76 16.12 20.93
C LYS A 88 0.25 16.33 20.71
N LYS A 89 -0.56 15.59 21.49
CA LYS A 89 -1.99 15.81 21.65
C LYS A 89 -2.29 17.25 22.02
#